data_AF-A0A8T6JVP1-F1
#
_entry.id   AF-A0A8T6JVP1-F1
#
_cell.length_a   1.000
_cell.length_b   1.000
_cell.length_c   1.000
_cell.angle_alpha   90.00
_cell.angle_beta   90.00
_cell.angle_gamma   90.00
#
_symmetry.space_group_name_H-M   'P 1'
#
loop_
_entity.id
_entity.type
_entity.pdbx_description
1 polymer ?
#
loop_
_entity_poly.entity_id
_entity_poly.type
_entity_poly.pdbx_seq_one_letter_code
_entity_poly.pdbx_strand_id
1 'polypeptide(L)'
;ELGATRVVECWGDDVPDGKHTDFRKAVQAKDDETVAFSWVEWPDKATRDKAMERMEELAKTDPRFDMEKNPVPFDGKRMIFGGFESIYEI
;
A
#
# COMPACT_ATOMS: atom_id res chain seq x y z
N GLU A 1 12.74 -7.56 -6.15
CA GLU A 1 14.07 -7.07 -6.59
C GLU A 1 14.78 -6.17 -5.58
N LEU A 2 14.10 -5.57 -4.58
CA LEU A 2 14.68 -4.60 -3.65
C LEU A 2 14.78 -5.07 -2.18
N GLY A 3 14.61 -6.37 -1.92
CA GLY A 3 14.78 -6.95 -0.59
C GLY A 3 13.51 -7.17 0.23
N ALA A 4 12.31 -6.86 -0.31
CA ALA A 4 11.05 -7.29 0.31
C ALA A 4 10.97 -8.83 0.37
N THR A 5 10.52 -9.36 1.49
CA THR A 5 10.33 -10.81 1.70
C THR A 5 8.96 -11.28 1.25
N ARG A 6 7.95 -10.41 1.35
CA ARG A 6 6.58 -10.68 0.94
C ARG A 6 5.86 -9.40 0.54
N VAL A 7 4.99 -9.50 -0.45
CA VAL A 7 4.05 -8.45 -0.84
C VAL A 7 2.67 -9.08 -0.79
N VAL A 8 1.73 -8.45 -0.08
CA VAL A 8 0.37 -8.96 0.08
C VAL A 8 -0.61 -7.86 -0.26
N GLU A 9 -1.55 -8.20 -1.12
CA GLU A 9 -2.66 -7.34 -1.55
C GLU A 9 -3.95 -8.12 -1.31
N CYS A 10 -4.86 -7.58 -0.50
CA CYS A 10 -6.13 -8.19 -0.18
C CYS A 10 -7.28 -7.32 -0.69
N TRP A 11 -8.21 -7.91 -1.43
CA TRP A 11 -9.46 -7.26 -1.82
C TRP A 11 -10.47 -7.37 -0.68
N GLY A 12 -11.22 -6.32 -0.40
CA GLY A 12 -12.28 -6.34 0.61
C GLY A 12 -13.33 -7.41 0.30
N ASP A 13 -13.50 -8.35 1.22
CA ASP A 13 -14.47 -9.46 1.13
C ASP A 13 -15.61 -9.24 2.13
N ASP A 14 -15.32 -9.27 3.43
CA ASP A 14 -16.24 -8.95 4.52
C ASP A 14 -15.71 -7.75 5.34
N VAL A 15 -16.09 -6.54 4.92
CA VAL A 15 -15.63 -5.27 5.53
C VAL A 15 -16.84 -4.55 6.15
N PRO A 16 -17.08 -4.69 7.47
CA PRO A 16 -18.28 -4.17 8.11
C PRO A 16 -18.26 -2.65 8.27
N ASP A 17 -19.44 -2.03 8.15
CA ASP A 17 -19.64 -0.62 8.45
C ASP A 17 -19.69 -0.38 9.98
N GLY A 18 -18.89 0.57 10.45
CA GLY A 18 -18.86 0.98 11.84
C GLY A 18 -19.75 2.19 12.09
N LYS A 19 -19.92 2.57 13.37
CA LYS A 19 -20.54 3.85 13.74
C LYS A 19 -19.51 4.98 13.77
N HIS A 20 -18.44 4.80 14.54
CA HIS A 20 -17.41 5.83 14.73
C HIS A 20 -16.27 5.71 13.71
N THR A 21 -15.79 4.50 13.45
CA THR A 21 -14.67 4.21 12.56
C THR A 21 -14.89 2.89 11.86
N ASP A 22 -14.36 2.76 10.66
CA ASP A 22 -14.27 1.52 9.88
C ASP A 22 -13.26 1.74 8.74
N PHE A 23 -12.92 0.67 8.02
CA PHE A 23 -11.95 0.73 6.93
C PHE A 23 -12.41 1.64 5.78
N ARG A 24 -13.71 1.67 5.47
CA ARG A 24 -14.25 2.54 4.40
C ARG A 24 -14.06 4.01 4.77
N LYS A 25 -14.36 4.40 6.02
CA LYS A 25 -14.12 5.76 6.56
C LYS A 25 -12.65 6.12 6.62
N ALA A 26 -11.77 5.15 6.94
CA ALA A 26 -10.33 5.39 7.05
C ALA A 26 -9.72 5.94 5.75
N VAL A 27 -10.24 5.51 4.60
CA VAL A 27 -9.82 5.98 3.26
C VAL A 27 -10.87 6.82 2.54
N GLN A 28 -11.91 7.27 3.26
CA GLN A 28 -13.04 8.01 2.68
C GLN A 28 -13.57 7.37 1.38
N ALA A 29 -13.81 6.06 1.41
CA ALA A 29 -14.30 5.29 0.27
C ALA A 29 -15.69 5.77 -0.17
N LYS A 30 -15.89 5.86 -1.49
CA LYS A 30 -17.19 6.15 -2.11
C LYS A 30 -18.03 4.87 -2.25
N ASP A 31 -19.29 5.04 -2.60
CA ASP A 31 -20.25 3.93 -2.74
C ASP A 31 -19.87 2.95 -3.86
N ASP A 32 -19.14 3.41 -4.88
CA ASP A 32 -18.64 2.61 -6.02
C ASP A 32 -17.23 2.03 -5.78
N GLU A 33 -16.67 2.21 -4.59
CA GLU A 33 -15.33 1.76 -4.22
C GLU A 33 -15.34 0.70 -3.12
N THR A 34 -14.27 -0.10 -3.08
CA THR A 34 -13.99 -1.02 -1.97
C THR A 34 -12.61 -0.74 -1.38
N VAL A 35 -12.32 -1.34 -0.22
CA VAL A 35 -11.03 -1.22 0.45
C VAL A 35 -10.11 -2.33 -0.05
N ALA A 36 -8.90 -1.95 -0.43
CA ALA A 36 -7.77 -2.87 -0.52
C ALA A 36 -6.94 -2.74 0.77
N PHE A 37 -6.57 -3.87 1.37
CA PHE A 37 -5.65 -3.91 2.51
C PHE A 37 -4.37 -4.59 2.08
N SER A 38 -3.25 -3.87 2.19
CA SER A 38 -1.97 -4.36 1.71
C SER A 38 -0.82 -4.02 2.63
N TRP A 39 0.20 -4.87 2.56
CA TRP A 39 1.45 -4.64 3.26
C TRP A 39 2.61 -5.30 2.52
N VAL A 40 3.80 -4.76 2.78
CA VAL A 40 5.06 -5.30 2.30
C VAL A 40 5.89 -5.66 3.52
N GLU A 41 6.30 -6.92 3.59
CA GLU A 41 7.19 -7.42 4.64
C GLU A 41 8.64 -7.20 4.21
N TRP A 42 9.44 -6.72 5.16
CA TRP A 42 10.85 -6.39 4.97
C TRP A 42 11.66 -7.08 6.06
N PRO A 43 12.90 -7.50 5.76
CA PRO A 43 13.76 -8.13 6.76
C PRO A 43 14.18 -7.15 7.86
N ASP A 44 14.29 -5.86 7.52
CA ASP A 44 14.59 -4.77 8.44
C ASP A 44 14.20 -3.41 7.84
N LYS A 45 14.17 -2.38 8.70
CA LYS A 45 13.85 -1.00 8.30
C LYS A 45 14.87 -0.41 7.32
N ALA A 46 16.16 -0.72 7.47
CA ALA A 46 17.20 -0.14 6.63
C ALA A 46 17.09 -0.62 5.17
N THR A 47 16.69 -1.87 4.96
CA THR A 47 16.38 -2.46 3.66
C THR A 47 15.16 -1.79 3.06
N ARG A 48 14.08 -1.60 3.85
CA ARG A 48 12.88 -0.87 3.40
C ARG A 48 13.21 0.56 2.97
N ASP A 49 13.99 1.28 3.76
CA ASP A 49 14.35 2.68 3.47
C ASP A 49 15.14 2.78 2.16
N LYS A 50 16.17 1.95 1.98
CA LYS A 50 16.95 1.89 0.72
C LYS A 50 16.08 1.52 -0.48
N ALA A 51 15.12 0.62 -0.28
CA ALA A 51 14.20 0.25 -1.34
C ALA A 51 13.30 1.44 -1.73
N MET A 52 12.79 2.21 -0.78
CA MET A 52 11.98 3.40 -1.06
C MET A 52 12.77 4.47 -1.81
N GLU A 53 14.01 4.75 -1.38
CA GLU A 53 14.91 5.65 -2.12
C GLU A 53 15.13 5.18 -3.56
N ARG A 54 15.33 3.87 -3.76
CA ARG A 54 15.50 3.30 -5.10
C ARG A 54 14.22 3.37 -5.92
N MET A 55 13.05 3.19 -5.31
CA MET A 55 11.75 3.26 -5.97
C MET A 55 11.48 4.67 -6.50
N GLU A 56 11.88 5.73 -5.78
CA GLU A 56 11.77 7.11 -6.28
C GLU A 56 12.60 7.34 -7.55
N GLU A 57 13.79 6.75 -7.64
CA GLU A 57 14.62 6.82 -8.84
C GLU A 57 14.09 5.97 -9.99
N LEU A 58 13.55 4.78 -9.69
CA LEU A 58 12.87 3.95 -10.67
C LEU A 58 11.61 4.65 -11.20
N ALA A 59 10.86 5.36 -10.36
CA ALA A 59 9.68 6.10 -10.79
C ALA A 59 9.96 7.14 -11.88
N LYS A 60 11.19 7.66 -11.95
CA LYS A 60 11.63 8.64 -12.96
C LYS A 60 12.11 8.00 -14.26
N THR A 61 12.55 6.76 -14.22
CA THR A 61 13.36 6.15 -15.30
C THR A 61 12.76 4.87 -15.85
N ASP A 62 11.97 4.16 -15.07
CA ASP A 62 11.42 2.86 -15.39
C ASP A 62 10.01 3.00 -15.97
N PRO A 63 9.76 2.52 -17.21
CA PRO A 63 8.46 2.61 -17.88
C PRO A 63 7.28 2.00 -17.11
N ARG A 64 7.54 1.11 -16.14
CA ARG A 64 6.50 0.52 -15.28
C ARG A 64 5.82 1.56 -14.39
N PHE A 65 6.48 2.67 -14.09
CA PHE A 65 5.93 3.76 -13.28
C PHE A 65 5.42 4.94 -14.13
N ASP A 66 5.41 4.80 -15.45
CA ASP A 66 4.81 5.77 -16.35
C ASP A 66 3.30 5.84 -16.10
N MET A 67 2.84 6.93 -15.50
CA MET A 67 1.43 7.14 -15.11
C MET A 67 0.49 7.29 -16.31
N GLU A 68 0.99 7.65 -17.49
CA GLU A 68 0.17 7.70 -18.70
C GLU A 68 -0.10 6.30 -19.25
N LYS A 69 0.91 5.41 -19.17
CA LYS A 69 0.79 4.02 -19.63
C LYS A 69 0.19 3.08 -18.58
N ASN A 70 0.50 3.33 -17.31
CA ASN A 70 0.13 2.51 -16.16
C ASN A 70 -0.54 3.41 -15.11
N PRO A 71 -1.77 3.88 -15.37
CA PRO A 71 -2.47 4.73 -14.42
C PRO A 71 -2.77 3.97 -13.13
N VAL A 72 -2.61 4.66 -12.00
CA VAL A 72 -2.97 4.11 -10.69
C VAL A 72 -4.49 3.89 -10.66
N PRO A 73 -4.99 2.67 -10.37
CA PRO A 73 -6.41 2.34 -10.47
C PRO A 73 -7.23 2.80 -9.25
N PHE A 74 -6.70 3.72 -8.43
CA PHE A 74 -7.33 4.27 -7.23
C PHE A 74 -6.89 5.72 -6.98
N ASP A 75 -7.58 6.42 -6.08
CA ASP A 75 -7.24 7.79 -5.72
C ASP A 75 -6.12 7.84 -4.67
N GLY A 76 -4.88 8.08 -5.12
CA GLY A 76 -3.71 8.16 -4.26
C GLY A 76 -3.76 9.22 -3.15
N LYS A 77 -4.64 10.24 -3.25
CA LYS A 77 -4.79 11.26 -2.20
C LYS A 77 -5.47 10.72 -0.93
N ARG A 78 -6.21 9.62 -1.07
CA ARG A 78 -6.94 8.96 0.02
C ARG A 78 -6.23 7.71 0.53
N MET A 79 -5.13 7.33 -0.11
CA MET A 79 -4.29 6.23 0.36
C MET A 79 -3.65 6.59 1.70
N ILE A 80 -3.78 5.69 2.66
CA ILE A 80 -3.09 5.75 3.94
C ILE A 80 -1.90 4.79 3.90
N PHE A 81 -0.73 5.25 4.34
CA PHE A 81 0.47 4.41 4.40
C PHE A 81 1.28 4.72 5.65
N GLY A 82 2.01 3.71 6.14
CA GLY A 82 2.84 3.82 7.34
C GLY A 82 3.81 2.64 7.44
N GLY A 83 4.89 2.84 8.19
CA GLY A 83 5.81 1.77 8.55
C GLY A 83 5.57 1.32 9.98
N PHE A 84 5.56 0.01 10.22
CA PHE A 84 5.29 -0.59 11.52
C PHE A 84 6.41 -1.58 11.87
N GLU A 85 6.74 -1.66 13.16
CA GLU A 85 7.61 -2.71 13.69
C GLU A 85 6.74 -3.85 14.21
N SER A 86 7.10 -5.07 13.87
CA SER A 86 6.38 -6.25 14.33
C SER A 86 6.66 -6.50 15.81
N ILE A 87 5.60 -6.61 16.60
CA ILE A 87 5.69 -6.90 18.04
C ILE A 87 5.37 -8.37 18.35
N TYR A 88 4.83 -9.12 17.38
CA TYR A 88 4.40 -10.51 17.53
C TYR A 88 4.21 -11.20 16.18
N GLU A 89 4.81 -12.38 16.02
CA GLU A 89 4.67 -13.27 14.85
C GLU A 89 4.65 -14.73 15.34
N ILE A 90 3.95 -15.62 14.62
CA ILE A 90 3.89 -17.07 14.90
C ILE A 90 4.52 -17.82 13.74
#